data_AF-A0A372JHA0-F1
#
_entry.id   AF-A0A372JHA0-F1
#
_cell.length_a   1.000
_cell.length_b   1.000
_cell.length_c   1.000
_cell.angle_alpha   90.00
_cell.angle_beta   90.00
_cell.angle_gamma   90.00
#
_symmetry.space_group_name_H-M   'P 1'
#
loop_
_entity.id
_entity.type
_entity.pdbx_description
1 polymer ?
#
loop_
_entity_poly.entity_id
_entity_poly.type
_entity_poly.pdbx_seq_one_letter_code
_entity_poly.pdbx_strand_id
1 'polypeptide(L)'
;MRDVVETVVGFARTVRAAGGRADPERVRAMLAALDHLDVLDPRDVYWAGRLTLCADPGDLARYDRCFAAYFGGRTAVPGPRPAAPPAVR
;
A
#
# COMPACT_ATOMS: atom_id res chain seq x y z
N MET A 1 1.81 -20.36 -3.04
CA MET A 1 1.60 -19.55 -1.83
C MET A 1 2.73 -18.53 -1.80
N ARG A 2 2.43 -17.23 -1.93
CA ARG A 2 3.50 -16.22 -1.78
C ARG A 2 3.90 -16.19 -0.31
N ASP A 3 5.20 -16.07 -0.06
CA ASP A 3 5.72 -15.86 1.28
C ASP A 3 5.28 -14.49 1.84
N VAL A 4 5.16 -14.36 3.16
CA VAL A 4 4.74 -13.11 3.81
C VAL A 4 5.72 -11.98 3.45
N VAL A 5 7.02 -12.25 3.45
CA VAL A 5 8.04 -11.28 3.10
C VAL A 5 7.90 -10.84 1.64
N GLU A 6 7.67 -11.77 0.72
CA GLU A 6 7.45 -11.45 -0.69
C GLU A 6 6.23 -10.53 -0.88
N THR A 7 5.15 -10.82 -0.15
CA THR A 7 3.90 -10.05 -0.19
C THR A 7 4.11 -8.63 0.36
N VAL A 8 4.75 -8.50 1.51
CA VAL A 8 5.02 -7.20 2.15
C VAL A 8 5.98 -6.35 1.31
N VAL A 9 7.05 -6.96 0.76
CA VAL A 9 7.98 -6.26 -0.14
C VAL A 9 7.27 -5.84 -1.43
N GLY A 10 6.40 -6.69 -1.98
CA GLY A 10 5.56 -6.37 -3.13
C GLY A 10 4.63 -5.18 -2.86
N PHE A 11 3.94 -5.20 -1.73
CA PHE A 11 3.07 -4.11 -1.30
C PHE A 11 3.85 -2.80 -1.09
N ALA A 12 5.01 -2.85 -0.42
CA ALA A 12 5.86 -1.67 -0.21
C ALA A 12 6.38 -1.08 -1.52
N ARG A 13 6.60 -1.89 -2.56
CA ARG A 13 6.89 -1.40 -3.92
C ARG A 13 5.69 -0.67 -4.51
N THR A 14 4.48 -1.19 -4.35
CA THR A 14 3.24 -0.52 -4.78
C THR A 14 3.04 0.81 -4.07
N VAL A 15 3.32 0.90 -2.77
CA VAL A 15 3.27 2.15 -2.00
C VAL A 15 4.36 3.14 -2.44
N ARG A 16 5.54 2.68 -2.86
CA ARG A 16 6.61 3.57 -3.38
C ARG A 16 6.38 4.07 -4.81
N ALA A 17 5.90 3.21 -5.72
CA ALA A 17 5.41 3.65 -7.04
C ALA A 17 4.21 4.59 -6.86
N ALA A 18 3.42 4.23 -5.85
CA ALA A 18 2.56 5.00 -5.01
C ALA A 18 3.19 6.25 -4.36
N GLY A 19 4.33 6.82 -4.75
CA GLY A 19 4.97 8.02 -4.16
C GLY A 19 5.05 8.15 -2.62
N GLY A 20 4.80 7.09 -1.85
CA GLY A 20 4.91 7.04 -0.41
C GLY A 20 6.32 6.62 0.01
N ARG A 21 6.71 6.96 1.23
CA ARG A 21 8.07 6.73 1.74
C ARG A 21 8.32 5.33 2.30
N ALA A 22 7.74 4.27 1.74
CA ALA A 22 7.93 2.89 2.22
C ALA A 22 9.36 2.36 1.93
N ASP A 23 10.35 2.95 2.60
CA ASP A 23 11.78 2.62 2.53
C ASP A 23 12.10 1.27 3.23
N PRO A 24 13.29 0.69 3.00
CA PRO A 24 13.62 -0.64 3.53
C PRO A 24 13.53 -0.75 5.05
N GLU A 25 13.79 0.32 5.78
CA GLU A 25 13.75 0.29 7.25
C GLU A 25 12.31 0.17 7.75
N ARG A 26 11.39 0.89 7.13
CA ARG A 26 9.95 0.77 7.39
C ARG A 26 9.40 -0.60 7.03
N VAL A 27 9.90 -1.20 5.95
CA VAL A 27 9.54 -2.57 5.58
C VAL A 27 10.00 -3.57 6.64
N ARG A 28 11.21 -3.41 7.19
CA ARG A 28 11.66 -4.23 8.33
C ARG A 28 10.79 -4.04 9.55
N ALA A 29 10.43 -2.80 9.88
CA ALA A 29 9.53 -2.50 11.00
C ALA A 29 8.14 -3.14 10.80
N MET A 30 7.61 -3.16 9.57
CA MET A 30 6.37 -3.86 9.23
C MET A 30 6.49 -5.37 9.45
N LEU A 31 7.56 -5.99 8.97
CA LEU A 31 7.79 -7.42 9.15
C LEU A 31 7.92 -7.78 10.64
N ALA A 32 8.68 -7.01 11.41
CA ALA A 32 8.80 -7.19 12.84
C ALA A 32 7.46 -7.04 13.59
N ALA A 33 6.59 -6.12 13.15
CA ALA A 33 5.25 -6.00 13.70
C ALA A 33 4.38 -7.22 13.37
N LEU A 34 4.49 -7.76 12.14
CA LEU A 34 3.73 -8.93 11.70
C LEU A 34 4.16 -10.22 12.42
N ASP A 35 5.39 -10.32 12.92
CA ASP A 35 5.82 -11.45 13.76
C ASP A 35 5.03 -11.55 15.07
N HIS A 36 4.31 -10.49 15.46
CA HIS A 36 3.49 -10.42 16.66
C HIS A 36 1.98 -10.42 16.40
N LEU A 37 1.56 -10.53 15.13
CA LEU A 37 0.17 -10.35 14.71
C LEU A 37 -0.32 -11.52 13.84
N ASP A 38 -1.64 -11.63 13.66
CA ASP A 38 -2.19 -12.62 12.74
C ASP A 38 -2.13 -12.10 11.30
N VAL A 39 -1.17 -12.61 10.52
CA VAL A 39 -1.01 -12.25 9.09
C VAL A 39 -2.19 -12.69 8.22
N LEU A 40 -3.09 -13.55 8.72
CA LEU A 40 -4.31 -13.95 8.03
C LEU A 40 -5.49 -13.02 8.33
N ASP A 41 -5.40 -12.16 9.36
CA ASP A 41 -6.38 -11.11 9.61
C ASP A 41 -6.01 -9.84 8.80
N PRO A 42 -6.83 -9.43 7.80
CA PRO A 42 -6.57 -8.22 7.04
C PRO A 42 -6.50 -6.95 7.89
N ARG A 43 -7.17 -6.93 9.05
CA ARG A 43 -7.14 -5.79 9.97
C ARG A 43 -5.77 -5.62 10.62
N ASP A 44 -5.16 -6.71 11.03
CA ASP A 44 -3.83 -6.72 11.64
C ASP A 44 -2.77 -6.26 10.63
N VAL A 45 -2.81 -6.80 9.41
CA VAL A 45 -1.91 -6.38 8.32
C VAL A 45 -2.12 -4.91 7.96
N TYR A 46 -3.38 -4.46 7.92
CA TYR A 46 -3.72 -3.07 7.64
C TYR A 46 -3.11 -2.10 8.64
N TRP A 47 -3.28 -2.35 9.94
CA TRP A 47 -2.76 -1.47 10.98
C TRP A 47 -1.24 -1.55 11.11
N ALA A 48 -0.65 -2.74 11.00
CA ALA A 48 0.80 -2.91 10.98
C ALA A 48 1.46 -2.06 9.90
N GLY A 49 0.96 -2.13 8.66
CA GLY A 49 1.50 -1.32 7.57
C GLY A 49 1.21 0.18 7.74
N ARG A 50 0.03 0.57 8.26
CA ARG A 50 -0.31 2.00 8.45
C ARG A 50 0.58 2.65 9.52
N LEU A 51 0.97 1.91 10.55
CA LEU A 51 1.85 2.40 11.63
C LEU A 51 3.33 2.43 11.25
N THR A 52 3.76 1.59 10.31
CA THR A 52 5.18 1.42 9.98
C THR A 52 5.57 2.10 8.66
N LEU A 53 4.70 2.05 7.65
CA LEU A 53 4.99 2.57 6.30
C LEU A 53 4.62 4.04 6.10
N CYS A 54 3.75 4.61 6.93
CA CYS A 54 3.38 6.03 6.86
C CYS A 54 4.34 6.87 7.73
N ALA A 55 4.86 7.97 7.17
CA ALA A 55 5.76 8.89 7.84
C ALA A 55 5.09 10.23 8.17
N ASP A 56 4.10 10.64 7.39
CA ASP A 56 3.37 11.89 7.58
C ASP A 56 1.86 11.73 7.27
N PRO A 57 1.01 12.70 7.67
CA PRO A 57 -0.44 12.62 7.43
C PRO A 57 -0.83 12.48 5.95
N GLY A 58 0.00 12.96 5.03
CA GLY A 58 -0.21 12.83 3.59
C GLY A 58 -0.05 11.39 3.07
N ASP A 59 0.69 10.55 3.77
CA ASP A 59 0.87 9.14 3.42
C ASP A 59 -0.40 8.31 3.66
N LEU A 60 -1.28 8.72 4.57
CA LEU A 60 -2.43 7.92 5.01
C LEU A 60 -3.43 7.65 3.87
N ALA A 61 -3.85 8.69 3.16
CA ALA A 61 -4.78 8.54 2.04
C ALA A 61 -4.16 7.73 0.89
N ARG A 62 -2.84 7.77 0.75
CA ARG A 62 -2.12 6.98 -0.25
C ARG A 62 -2.07 5.51 0.14
N TYR A 63 -1.71 5.25 1.38
CA TYR A 63 -1.67 3.92 1.97
C TYR A 63 -3.04 3.24 1.86
N ASP A 64 -4.12 3.91 2.24
CA ASP A 64 -5.47 3.35 2.18
C ASP A 64 -5.87 2.91 0.76
N ARG A 65 -5.56 3.73 -0.25
CA ARG A 65 -5.81 3.36 -1.66
C ARG A 65 -4.94 2.20 -2.11
N CYS A 66 -3.66 2.21 -1.78
CA CYS A 66 -2.73 1.13 -2.13
C CYS A 66 -3.15 -0.19 -1.47
N PHE A 67 -3.52 -0.17 -0.18
CA PHE A 67 -3.92 -1.35 0.57
C PHE A 67 -5.20 -1.96 -0.02
N ALA A 68 -6.22 -1.13 -0.27
CA ALA A 68 -7.47 -1.56 -0.87
C ALA A 68 -7.27 -2.13 -2.29
N ALA A 69 -6.34 -1.59 -3.07
CA ALA A 69 -6.03 -2.10 -4.41
C ALA A 69 -5.20 -3.39 -4.38
N TYR A 70 -4.22 -3.48 -3.47
CA TYR A 70 -3.29 -4.60 -3.42
C TYR A 70 -3.89 -5.85 -2.76
N PHE A 71 -4.61 -5.69 -1.65
CA PHE A 71 -5.21 -6.80 -0.89
C PHE A 71 -6.70 -7.02 -1.21
N GLY A 72 -7.40 -6.02 -1.74
CA GLY A 72 -8.84 -6.12 -2.03
C GLY A 72 -9.19 -6.90 -3.30
N GLY A 73 -8.25 -7.63 -3.90
CA GLY A 73 -8.50 -8.52 -5.05
C GLY A 73 -8.92 -7.82 -6.37
N ARG A 74 -9.05 -6.49 -6.37
CA ARG A 74 -9.34 -5.71 -7.57
C ARG A 74 -8.04 -5.31 -8.22
N THR A 75 -7.56 -6.14 -9.15
CA THR A 75 -6.63 -5.68 -10.19
C THR A 75 -7.15 -4.35 -10.72
N ALA A 76 -6.41 -3.27 -10.49
CA ALA A 76 -6.79 -1.95 -10.97
C ALA A 76 -6.87 -2.00 -12.50
N VAL A 77 -8.08 -2.13 -13.02
CA VAL A 77 -8.35 -1.85 -14.43
C VAL A 77 -8.02 -0.37 -14.62
N PRO A 78 -7.18 0.02 -15.59
CA PRO A 78 -6.94 1.42 -15.88
C PRO A 78 -8.28 2.11 -16.15
N GLY A 79 -8.69 3.00 -15.24
CA GLY A 79 -9.87 3.82 -15.44
C GLY A 79 -9.66 4.74 -16.66
N PRO A 80 -10.72 5.11 -17.39
CA PRO A 80 -10.59 6.02 -18.53
C PRO A 80 -9.89 7.31 -18.08
N ARG A 81 -8.79 7.65 -18.74
CA ARG A 81 -8.13 8.95 -18.56
C ARG A 81 -9.17 10.04 -18.84
N PRO A 82 -9.42 10.99 -17.91
CA PRO A 82 -10.32 12.09 -18.19
C PRO A 82 -9.86 12.80 -19.46
N ALA A 83 -10.74 12.86 -20.47
CA ALA A 83 -10.47 13.65 -21.66
C ALA A 83 -10.28 15.10 -21.22
N ALA A 84 -9.19 15.73 -21.67
CA ALA A 84 -8.94 17.13 -21.39
C ALA A 84 -10.16 17.97 -21.84
N PRO A 85 -10.59 18.97 -21.05
CA PRO A 85 -11.72 19.79 -21.42
C PRO A 85 -11.46 20.47 -22.78
N PRO A 86 -12.47 20.58 -23.66
CA PRO A 86 -12.28 21.22 -24.95
C PRO A 86 -11.89 22.67 -24.74
N ALA A 87 -10.78 23.08 -25.38
CA ALA A 87 -10.39 24.47 -25.43
C ALA A 87 -11.48 25.26 -26.17
N VAL A 88 -12.22 26.07 -25.42
CA VAL A 88 -13.16 27.05 -25.94
C VAL A 88 -12.37 28.09 -26.74
N ARG A 89 -12.70 28.23 -28.02
CA ARG A 89 -12.28 29.34 -28.90
C ARG A 89 -13.36 30.40 -28.93
#